data_AF-A0A6S7J5R2-F1
#
_entry.id   AF-A0A6S7J5R2-F1
#
_cell.length_a   1.000
_cell.length_b   1.000
_cell.length_c   1.000
_cell.angle_alpha   90.00
_cell.angle_beta   90.00
_cell.angle_gamma   90.00
#
_symmetry.space_group_name_H-M   'P 1'
#
loop_
_entity.id
_entity.type
_entity.pdbx_description
1 polymer ?
#
loop_
_entity_poly.entity_id
_entity_poly.type
_entity_poly.pdbx_seq_one_letter_code
_entity_poly.pdbx_strand_id
1 'polypeptide(L)'
;MHKYLGKNGTESGSGKKNDMALKHGREVPHGVFQIGKSNVKNGCLALALLVGKAYLNDDTNAQKLKRNRNLTLSDLYTDDDITNVYTTSCLPVGPVRINQLEQVYERYLKPEVHRKIVPKVIMNGSKIMSMELEERNVKIIDSYLFLAMRLSKFPEALGIKDVSKGFHPYLFTDLNYVGPMIGLEYFEPPPEGSKERGIFDKWYEQQKGKTYIFREAIYYYCRLDVDILRQGCIIFARLIHKVTGILPFYDRTYNIVAGLALKIYRRNFLQEEQIGQVPACGYGGKNINQSAIAMCWLREIEKELGENNRQLASKLSVGGEVQIMGRYVDGYCDETKTIYQFHGCFYHGGEKCYDGDAYNSIVCEKFFILLASTQQVTSSFQQAGYTVIEKWECDYRNESDITPHRLKQLSLGSFFVYLHLEPRDALFGGRTSPAVLYYDSRITCLPAMYFDVCSLYPHVQKKFEYPTQHPTILRGDACKDVDLNFVFDLIKCKILPPTNLLFPVLPFRLEKLTFPLCRTCVLKQQQQTCNHNDEECALYGTWTSVEV
;
A
#
# COMPACT_ATOMS: atom_id res chain seq x y z
N MET A 1 6.31 -16.95 -38.14
CA MET A 1 5.29 -16.75 -39.20
C MET A 1 4.59 -15.43 -38.89
N HIS A 2 4.82 -14.44 -39.76
CA HIS A 2 4.46 -13.02 -39.63
C HIS A 2 2.95 -12.77 -39.56
N LYS A 3 2.51 -11.88 -38.66
CA LYS A 3 1.61 -10.74 -38.96
C LYS A 3 1.39 -9.87 -37.72
N TYR A 4 1.31 -8.56 -37.96
CA TYR A 4 1.05 -7.44 -37.04
C TYR A 4 2.26 -6.70 -36.44
N LEU A 5 3.08 -6.17 -37.35
CA LEU A 5 3.72 -4.86 -37.21
C LEU A 5 3.22 -3.94 -38.34
N GLY A 6 2.95 -2.67 -38.01
CA GLY A 6 2.65 -1.56 -38.94
C GLY A 6 1.26 -0.95 -38.69
N LYS A 7 1.07 0.36 -38.54
CA LYS A 7 1.91 1.53 -38.85
C LYS A 7 1.48 2.74 -38.02
N ASN A 8 2.46 3.58 -37.70
CA ASN A 8 2.30 4.97 -37.27
C ASN A 8 1.62 5.81 -38.37
N GLY A 9 0.77 6.75 -37.95
CA GLY A 9 0.34 7.91 -38.71
C GLY A 9 0.62 9.17 -37.90
N THR A 10 1.52 10.01 -38.40
CA THR A 10 1.91 11.33 -37.90
C THR A 10 0.86 12.38 -38.27
N GLU A 11 0.39 13.18 -37.32
CA GLU A 11 -0.11 14.53 -37.62
C GLU A 11 0.41 15.54 -36.60
N SER A 12 1.04 16.56 -37.15
CA SER A 12 1.58 17.77 -36.55
C SER A 12 0.47 18.72 -36.12
N GLY A 13 0.58 19.29 -34.91
CA GLY A 13 -0.31 20.34 -34.43
C GLY A 13 0.39 21.24 -33.43
N SER A 14 0.76 22.42 -33.91
CA SER A 14 1.34 23.59 -33.23
C SER A 14 0.83 23.89 -31.82
N GLY A 15 1.73 24.35 -30.96
CA GLY A 15 1.43 24.74 -29.59
C GLY A 15 0.57 26.00 -29.44
N LYS A 16 -0.04 26.10 -28.25
CA LYS A 16 -0.34 27.35 -27.55
C LYS A 16 -0.12 27.14 -26.06
N LYS A 17 0.87 27.86 -25.52
CA LYS A 17 0.96 28.23 -24.12
C LYS A 17 -0.28 29.05 -23.76
N ASN A 18 -0.95 28.71 -22.66
CA ASN A 18 -1.81 29.65 -21.95
C ASN A 18 -1.23 29.82 -20.55
N ASP A 19 -0.40 30.84 -20.40
CA ASP A 19 -0.26 31.59 -19.17
C ASP A 19 -1.63 32.20 -18.82
N MET A 20 -2.12 31.97 -17.62
CA MET A 20 -3.09 32.88 -17.02
C MET A 20 -2.82 33.02 -15.52
N ALA A 21 -2.34 34.21 -15.18
CA ALA A 21 -2.01 34.68 -13.86
C ALA A 21 -3.19 34.58 -12.89
N LEU A 22 -2.89 34.07 -11.69
CA LEU A 22 -3.73 34.20 -10.50
C LEU A 22 -3.73 35.67 -10.04
N LYS A 23 -4.87 36.35 -10.18
CA LYS A 23 -5.20 37.54 -9.39
C LYS A 23 -6.22 37.17 -8.31
N HIS A 24 -5.91 37.61 -7.10
CA HIS A 24 -6.66 37.38 -5.87
C HIS A 24 -8.12 37.86 -5.92
N GLY A 25 -9.00 37.12 -5.24
CA GLY A 25 -10.35 37.53 -4.87
C GLY A 25 -11.01 36.43 -4.05
N ARG A 26 -11.25 36.69 -2.76
CA ARG A 26 -11.87 35.77 -1.80
C ARG A 26 -13.30 35.43 -2.22
N GLU A 27 -13.62 34.13 -2.24
CA GLU A 27 -14.90 33.57 -1.77
C GLU A 27 -14.77 32.05 -1.69
N VAL A 28 -15.23 31.47 -0.58
CA VAL A 28 -15.15 30.03 -0.27
C VAL A 28 -16.17 29.29 -1.13
N PRO A 29 -15.80 28.35 -2.03
CA PRO A 29 -16.79 27.62 -2.78
C PRO A 29 -17.32 26.45 -1.95
N HIS A 30 -18.62 26.50 -1.65
CA HIS A 30 -19.43 25.33 -1.34
C HIS A 30 -19.16 24.24 -2.38
N GLY A 31 -18.55 23.13 -1.95
CA GLY A 31 -18.18 22.01 -2.80
C GLY A 31 -19.40 21.25 -3.31
N VAL A 32 -19.97 21.73 -4.42
CA VAL A 32 -20.76 20.91 -5.34
C VAL A 32 -19.76 20.35 -6.35
N PHE A 33 -19.43 19.07 -6.23
CA PHE A 33 -18.65 18.37 -7.25
C PHE A 33 -19.46 18.35 -8.55
N GLN A 34 -19.00 19.10 -9.55
CA GLN A 34 -19.54 19.06 -10.91
C GLN A 34 -18.55 18.25 -11.76
N ILE A 35 -18.88 16.99 -12.07
CA ILE A 35 -18.06 16.12 -12.92
C ILE A 35 -18.88 15.68 -14.15
N GLY A 36 -18.27 15.85 -15.32
CA GLY A 36 -18.91 15.78 -16.62
C GLY A 36 -19.43 14.41 -17.02
N LYS A 37 -20.47 14.43 -17.87
CA LYS A 37 -21.07 13.26 -18.53
C LYS A 37 -19.98 12.42 -19.21
N SER A 38 -19.69 11.25 -18.66
CA SER A 38 -18.92 10.21 -19.36
C SER A 38 -19.75 8.94 -19.50
N ASN A 39 -19.79 8.44 -20.74
CA ASN A 39 -20.51 7.24 -21.15
C ASN A 39 -20.04 6.02 -20.36
N VAL A 40 -20.88 5.50 -19.48
CA VAL A 40 -20.62 4.25 -18.74
C VAL A 40 -20.96 3.06 -19.65
N LYS A 41 -19.99 2.65 -20.47
CA LYS A 41 -19.89 1.26 -20.94
C LYS A 41 -19.18 0.47 -19.85
N ASN A 42 -19.93 -0.34 -19.11
CA ASN A 42 -19.55 -1.58 -18.41
C ASN A 42 -20.51 -1.77 -17.23
N GLY A 43 -21.47 -2.68 -17.42
CA GLY A 43 -22.44 -3.09 -16.42
C GLY A 43 -21.78 -3.83 -15.27
N CYS A 44 -21.78 -3.20 -14.10
CA CYS A 44 -21.92 -3.87 -12.82
C CYS A 44 -22.95 -3.05 -12.07
N LEU A 45 -24.21 -3.51 -12.10
CA LEU A 45 -25.27 -2.97 -11.26
C LEU A 45 -24.78 -3.00 -9.82
N ALA A 46 -24.71 -1.82 -9.21
CA ALA A 46 -24.29 -1.63 -7.84
C ALA A 46 -25.24 -2.39 -6.92
N LEU A 47 -24.73 -3.40 -6.20
CA LEU A 47 -25.46 -4.02 -5.11
C LEU A 47 -25.35 -3.11 -3.87
N ALA A 48 -26.04 -1.97 -3.93
CA ALA A 48 -26.23 -1.09 -2.78
C ALA A 48 -27.51 -1.54 -2.06
N LEU A 49 -27.36 -2.35 -1.01
CA LEU A 49 -28.45 -2.61 -0.08
C LEU A 49 -28.70 -1.35 0.74
N LEU A 50 -29.80 -0.65 0.44
CA LEU A 50 -30.48 0.29 1.32
C LEU A 50 -31.75 -0.40 1.80
N VAL A 51 -31.71 -0.98 3.00
CA VAL A 51 -32.93 -1.24 3.78
C VAL A 51 -32.76 -0.51 5.09
N GLY A 52 -33.08 0.78 5.06
CA GLY A 52 -33.27 1.59 6.25
C GLY A 52 -34.75 1.73 6.54
N LYS A 53 -35.30 0.84 7.38
CA LYS A 53 -36.24 1.18 8.46
C LYS A 53 -36.64 -0.06 9.25
N ALA A 54 -36.62 0.16 10.57
CA ALA A 54 -37.23 -0.61 11.65
C ALA A 54 -36.29 -1.53 12.43
N TYR A 55 -36.29 -1.25 13.74
CA TYR A 55 -35.66 -1.94 14.86
C TYR A 55 -34.19 -1.63 15.12
N LEU A 56 -33.94 -0.67 16.01
CA LEU A 56 -32.99 -0.79 17.12
C LEU A 56 -33.26 0.37 18.10
N ASN A 57 -34.19 0.13 19.03
CA ASN A 57 -34.16 0.72 20.37
C ASN A 57 -33.47 -0.30 21.28
N ASP A 58 -32.19 -0.59 21.05
CA ASP A 58 -31.45 -1.45 21.98
C ASP A 58 -30.02 -0.96 22.21
N ASP A 59 -29.94 0.26 22.78
CA ASP A 59 -28.74 0.87 23.37
C ASP A 59 -28.15 0.04 24.54
N THR A 60 -28.87 -0.99 24.99
CA THR A 60 -28.63 -1.69 26.25
C THR A 60 -27.41 -2.61 26.19
N ASN A 61 -27.17 -3.31 25.08
CA ASN A 61 -26.05 -4.27 24.97
C ASN A 61 -24.71 -3.59 24.62
N ALA A 62 -24.74 -2.50 23.85
CA ALA A 62 -23.56 -1.68 23.57
C ALA A 62 -23.02 -0.99 24.83
N GLN A 63 -23.90 -0.58 25.76
CA GLN A 63 -23.51 -0.02 27.05
C GLN A 63 -22.95 -1.10 28.01
N LYS A 64 -23.46 -2.34 27.96
CA LYS A 64 -22.93 -3.47 28.75
C LYS A 64 -21.50 -3.85 28.33
N LEU A 65 -21.21 -3.89 27.03
CA LEU A 65 -19.86 -4.11 26.49
C LEU A 65 -18.86 -3.01 26.88
N LYS A 66 -19.31 -1.75 26.96
CA LYS A 66 -18.46 -0.63 27.42
C LYS A 66 -18.13 -0.71 28.92
N ARG A 67 -19.00 -1.31 29.74
CA ARG A 67 -18.86 -1.36 31.20
C ARG A 67 -18.12 -2.61 31.71
N ASN A 68 -18.09 -3.70 30.96
CA ASN A 68 -17.43 -4.93 31.40
C ASN A 68 -16.57 -5.53 30.29
N ARG A 69 -15.24 -5.39 30.42
CA ARG A 69 -14.25 -5.87 29.44
C ARG A 69 -14.18 -7.40 29.31
N ASN A 70 -14.81 -8.14 30.23
CA ASN A 70 -14.82 -9.60 30.26
C ASN A 70 -16.09 -10.22 29.63
N LEU A 71 -17.10 -9.41 29.27
CA LEU A 71 -18.27 -9.90 28.52
C LEU A 71 -17.86 -10.21 27.07
N THR A 72 -18.15 -11.43 26.62
CA THR A 72 -17.97 -11.81 25.23
C THR A 72 -19.27 -11.56 24.44
N LEU A 73 -19.15 -11.36 23.13
CA LEU A 73 -20.35 -11.19 22.27
C LEU A 73 -21.25 -12.43 22.29
N SER A 74 -20.68 -13.62 22.53
CA SER A 74 -21.39 -14.88 22.75
C SER A 74 -22.25 -14.90 24.02
N ASP A 75 -21.99 -14.01 24.99
CA ASP A 75 -22.82 -13.87 26.20
C ASP A 75 -24.02 -12.93 25.98
N LEU A 76 -24.07 -12.22 24.84
CA LEU A 76 -25.01 -11.12 24.59
C LEU A 76 -25.83 -11.28 23.30
N TYR A 77 -25.44 -12.17 22.40
CA TYR A 77 -26.05 -12.35 21.08
C TYR A 77 -26.26 -13.84 20.77
N THR A 78 -27.50 -14.23 20.47
CA THR A 78 -27.87 -15.53 19.90
C THR A 78 -27.61 -15.58 18.40
N ASP A 79 -27.68 -16.77 17.79
CA ASP A 79 -27.56 -16.94 16.32
C ASP A 79 -28.60 -16.12 15.52
N ASP A 80 -29.76 -15.85 16.14
CA ASP A 80 -30.81 -14.98 15.60
C ASP A 80 -30.43 -13.50 15.73
N ASP A 81 -29.80 -13.10 16.84
CA ASP A 81 -29.33 -11.72 17.03
C ASP A 81 -28.20 -11.36 16.06
N ILE A 82 -27.30 -12.29 15.74
CA ILE A 82 -26.28 -12.11 14.69
C ILE A 82 -26.95 -11.81 13.36
N THR A 83 -28.00 -12.55 13.02
CA THR A 83 -28.77 -12.35 11.78
C THR A 83 -29.43 -10.97 11.77
N ASN A 84 -29.98 -10.53 12.90
CA ASN A 84 -30.66 -9.23 13.05
C ASN A 84 -29.68 -8.04 13.02
N VAL A 85 -28.51 -8.14 13.66
CA VAL A 85 -27.47 -7.08 13.66
C VAL A 85 -27.02 -6.72 12.24
N TYR A 86 -26.90 -7.71 11.35
CA TYR A 86 -26.52 -7.50 9.95
C TYR A 86 -27.65 -6.95 9.07
N THR A 87 -28.89 -6.96 9.55
CA THR A 87 -30.02 -6.33 8.85
C THR A 87 -30.21 -4.85 9.21
N THR A 88 -29.64 -4.36 10.31
CA THR A 88 -30.01 -3.05 10.88
C THR A 88 -28.86 -2.06 11.10
N SER A 89 -27.59 -2.49 11.18
CA SER A 89 -26.47 -1.61 11.60
C SER A 89 -25.25 -1.56 10.66
N CYS A 90 -25.01 -2.60 9.86
CA CYS A 90 -23.90 -2.67 8.90
C CYS A 90 -24.40 -3.29 7.61
N LEU A 91 -24.29 -2.55 6.50
CA LEU A 91 -24.82 -2.97 5.21
C LEU A 91 -23.65 -3.40 4.30
N PRO A 92 -23.37 -4.71 4.19
CA PRO A 92 -22.38 -5.19 3.23
C PRO A 92 -22.90 -4.95 1.82
N VAL A 93 -22.10 -4.27 1.02
CA VAL A 93 -22.41 -3.98 -0.38
C VAL A 93 -21.37 -4.63 -1.28
N GLY A 94 -21.73 -4.88 -2.54
CA GLY A 94 -20.75 -5.29 -3.54
C GLY A 94 -19.70 -4.20 -3.79
N PRO A 95 -18.78 -4.39 -4.75
CA PRO A 95 -17.78 -3.37 -5.07
C PRO A 95 -18.44 -2.05 -5.47
N VAL A 96 -18.08 -0.95 -4.78
CA VAL A 96 -18.65 0.39 -4.98
C VAL A 96 -17.61 1.34 -5.60
N ARG A 97 -17.97 1.95 -6.73
CA ARG A 97 -17.20 3.04 -7.39
C ARG A 97 -17.79 4.42 -7.04
N ILE A 98 -16.96 5.46 -7.12
CA ILE A 98 -17.39 6.87 -6.90
C ILE A 98 -18.65 7.24 -7.69
N ASN A 99 -18.72 6.88 -8.97
CA ASN A 99 -19.86 7.23 -9.84
C ASN A 99 -21.16 6.50 -9.45
N GLN A 100 -21.04 5.32 -8.81
CA GLN A 100 -22.19 4.59 -8.26
C GLN A 100 -22.65 5.22 -6.95
N LEU A 101 -21.72 5.82 -6.20
CA LEU A 101 -22.03 6.59 -5.01
C LEU A 101 -22.81 7.86 -5.35
N GLU A 102 -22.49 8.56 -6.44
CA GLU A 102 -23.33 9.68 -6.92
C GLU A 102 -24.77 9.21 -7.15
N GLN A 103 -25.00 8.03 -7.71
CA GLN A 103 -26.36 7.52 -7.92
C GLN A 103 -27.06 7.12 -6.62
N VAL A 104 -26.34 6.50 -5.67
CA VAL A 104 -26.87 6.15 -4.33
C VAL A 104 -27.17 7.41 -3.53
N TYR A 105 -26.25 8.37 -3.58
CA TYR A 105 -26.39 9.69 -2.96
C TYR A 105 -27.57 10.44 -3.57
N GLU A 106 -27.59 10.63 -4.89
CA GLU A 106 -28.63 11.37 -5.63
C GLU A 106 -30.03 10.78 -5.43
N ARG A 107 -30.16 9.45 -5.39
CA ARG A 107 -31.45 8.77 -5.35
C ARG A 107 -31.98 8.48 -3.95
N TYR A 108 -31.10 8.29 -2.97
CA TYR A 108 -31.49 7.81 -1.64
C TYR A 108 -30.96 8.63 -0.46
N LEU A 109 -29.86 9.38 -0.61
CA LEU A 109 -29.34 10.26 0.44
C LEU A 109 -29.69 11.73 0.20
N LYS A 110 -29.88 12.16 -1.04
CA LYS A 110 -30.23 13.53 -1.45
C LYS A 110 -31.53 14.06 -0.83
N PRO A 111 -32.59 13.24 -0.66
CA PRO A 111 -33.77 13.66 0.10
C PRO A 111 -33.45 13.99 1.58
N GLU A 112 -32.32 13.49 2.12
CA GLU A 112 -31.85 13.78 3.48
C GLU A 112 -30.75 14.84 3.55
N VAL A 113 -30.19 15.29 2.42
CA VAL A 113 -29.14 16.34 2.33
C VAL A 113 -29.67 17.73 2.72
N HIS A 114 -30.99 17.90 2.85
CA HIS A 114 -31.56 19.05 3.56
C HIS A 114 -31.13 19.13 5.05
N ARG A 115 -30.41 18.12 5.58
CA ARG A 115 -29.93 18.04 6.99
C ARG A 115 -28.41 18.11 7.20
N LYS A 116 -27.58 18.48 6.20
CA LYS A 116 -26.11 18.69 6.37
C LYS A 116 -25.32 17.49 6.94
N ILE A 117 -25.72 16.25 6.67
CA ILE A 117 -24.96 15.05 7.09
C ILE A 117 -23.75 14.87 6.17
N VAL A 118 -22.53 14.84 6.73
CA VAL A 118 -21.28 14.70 5.97
C VAL A 118 -20.67 13.31 6.22
N PRO A 119 -20.64 12.42 5.20
CA PRO A 119 -20.08 11.08 5.38
C PRO A 119 -18.57 11.08 5.60
N LYS A 120 -18.08 10.22 6.48
CA LYS A 120 -16.65 9.85 6.54
C LYS A 120 -16.37 8.75 5.53
N VAL A 121 -15.44 8.97 4.59
CA VAL A 121 -15.18 8.06 3.48
C VAL A 121 -13.71 7.64 3.47
N ILE A 122 -13.46 6.34 3.31
CA ILE A 122 -12.12 5.77 3.10
C ILE A 122 -12.05 5.24 1.67
N MET A 123 -11.06 5.70 0.91
CA MET A 123 -10.89 5.35 -0.50
C MET A 123 -9.56 4.66 -0.77
N ASN A 124 -9.51 3.87 -1.83
CA ASN A 124 -8.29 3.37 -2.46
C ASN A 124 -8.36 3.70 -3.96
N GLY A 125 -7.66 4.75 -4.38
CA GLY A 125 -7.86 5.35 -5.69
C GLY A 125 -9.31 5.77 -5.89
N SER A 126 -9.97 5.27 -6.93
CA SER A 126 -11.38 5.53 -7.24
C SER A 126 -12.37 4.54 -6.60
N LYS A 127 -11.89 3.60 -5.79
CA LYS A 127 -12.71 2.61 -5.08
C LYS A 127 -13.01 3.08 -3.66
N ILE A 128 -14.25 2.91 -3.23
CA ILE A 128 -14.67 3.21 -1.88
C ILE A 128 -14.49 1.95 -1.04
N MET A 129 -13.65 2.02 -0.02
CA MET A 129 -13.44 0.90 0.91
C MET A 129 -14.50 0.88 2.00
N SER A 130 -14.82 2.05 2.54
CA SER A 130 -15.90 2.21 3.51
C SER A 130 -16.46 3.63 3.51
N MET A 131 -17.72 3.74 3.91
CA MET A 131 -18.40 4.99 4.20
C MET A 131 -19.13 4.89 5.52
N GLU A 132 -19.07 5.95 6.32
CA GLU A 132 -19.72 6.02 7.61
C GLU A 132 -20.56 7.29 7.72
N LEU A 133 -21.82 7.11 8.11
CA LEU A 133 -22.77 8.16 8.46
C LEU A 133 -22.95 8.09 9.97
N GLU A 134 -22.12 8.82 10.71
CA GLU A 134 -22.04 8.73 12.18
C GLU A 134 -23.38 9.11 12.82
N GLU A 135 -24.04 10.14 12.30
CA GLU A 135 -25.33 10.66 12.76
C GLU A 135 -26.48 9.66 12.54
N ARG A 136 -26.26 8.65 11.70
CA ARG A 136 -27.24 7.58 11.40
C ARG A 136 -26.82 6.22 11.93
N ASN A 137 -25.64 6.11 12.55
CA ASN A 137 -25.07 4.83 12.95
C ASN A 137 -25.01 3.81 11.79
N VAL A 138 -24.77 4.29 10.56
CA VAL A 138 -24.70 3.43 9.36
C VAL A 138 -23.27 3.36 8.87
N LYS A 139 -22.77 2.14 8.69
CA LYS A 139 -21.50 1.86 8.01
C LYS A 139 -21.75 1.01 6.76
N ILE A 140 -21.25 1.49 5.63
CA ILE A 140 -21.27 0.83 4.33
C ILE A 140 -19.84 0.36 4.05
N ILE A 141 -19.70 -0.91 3.68
CA ILE A 141 -18.40 -1.54 3.41
C ILE A 141 -18.45 -2.38 2.14
N ASP A 142 -17.32 -2.43 1.43
CA ASP A 142 -17.17 -3.33 0.30
C ASP A 142 -16.92 -4.77 0.79
N SER A 143 -17.95 -5.61 0.68
CA SER A 143 -17.92 -7.03 1.04
C SER A 143 -16.83 -7.81 0.28
N TYR A 144 -16.42 -7.36 -0.91
CA TYR A 144 -15.35 -7.99 -1.69
C TYR A 144 -13.99 -7.88 -1.00
N LEU A 145 -13.79 -6.87 -0.15
CA LEU A 145 -12.58 -6.73 0.67
C LEU A 145 -12.50 -7.74 1.82
N PHE A 146 -13.59 -8.48 2.06
CA PHE A 146 -13.67 -9.59 3.00
C PHE A 146 -13.77 -10.95 2.29
N LEU A 147 -14.58 -11.02 1.24
CA LEU A 147 -14.86 -12.21 0.43
C LEU A 147 -14.46 -11.94 -1.01
N ALA A 148 -13.16 -12.05 -1.31
CA ALA A 148 -12.58 -11.73 -2.61
C ALA A 148 -12.86 -12.82 -3.67
N MET A 149 -14.14 -13.10 -3.93
CA MET A 149 -14.59 -14.05 -4.96
C MET A 149 -15.85 -13.55 -5.66
N ARG A 150 -16.14 -14.08 -6.85
CA ARG A 150 -17.37 -13.75 -7.58
C ARG A 150 -18.59 -14.28 -6.83
N LEU A 151 -19.67 -13.53 -6.88
CA LEU A 151 -20.92 -13.91 -6.22
C LEU A 151 -21.48 -15.27 -6.71
N SER A 152 -21.27 -15.60 -8.00
CA SER A 152 -21.64 -16.91 -8.55
C SER A 152 -20.93 -18.10 -7.89
N LYS A 153 -19.78 -17.86 -7.22
CA LYS A 153 -19.02 -18.90 -6.51
C LYS A 153 -19.42 -19.03 -5.03
N PHE A 154 -20.21 -18.10 -4.49
CA PHE A 154 -20.62 -18.14 -3.08
C PHE A 154 -21.38 -19.43 -2.74
N PRO A 155 -22.33 -19.92 -3.54
CA PRO A 155 -23.07 -21.11 -3.15
C PRO A 155 -22.20 -22.35 -3.00
N GLU A 156 -21.30 -22.57 -3.95
CA GLU A 156 -20.33 -23.67 -3.90
C GLU A 156 -19.32 -23.49 -2.76
N ALA A 157 -18.73 -22.29 -2.63
CA ALA A 157 -17.66 -22.02 -1.67
C ALA A 157 -18.13 -21.99 -0.20
N LEU A 158 -19.38 -21.58 0.05
CA LEU A 158 -19.95 -21.41 1.39
C LEU A 158 -21.03 -22.44 1.73
N GLY A 159 -21.34 -23.36 0.81
CA GLY A 159 -22.34 -24.41 1.01
C GLY A 159 -23.79 -23.88 1.07
N ILE A 160 -24.11 -22.79 0.37
CA ILE A 160 -25.49 -22.29 0.26
C ILE A 160 -26.27 -23.23 -0.66
N LYS A 161 -27.33 -23.83 -0.14
CA LYS A 161 -28.19 -24.77 -0.87
C LYS A 161 -29.25 -24.03 -1.68
N ASP A 162 -29.71 -24.67 -2.75
CA ASP A 162 -30.91 -24.29 -3.52
C ASP A 162 -30.86 -22.91 -4.19
N VAL A 163 -29.66 -22.31 -4.30
CA VAL A 163 -29.47 -21.01 -4.94
C VAL A 163 -28.27 -21.05 -5.87
N SER A 164 -28.48 -20.71 -7.14
CA SER A 164 -27.42 -20.49 -8.13
C SER A 164 -27.63 -19.15 -8.80
N LYS A 165 -26.55 -18.37 -8.97
CA LYS A 165 -26.62 -17.12 -9.72
C LYS A 165 -27.02 -17.40 -11.17
N GLY A 166 -28.10 -16.76 -11.62
CA GLY A 166 -28.59 -16.85 -13.00
C GLY A 166 -27.78 -16.00 -13.98
N PHE A 167 -28.23 -15.96 -15.23
CA PHE A 167 -27.64 -15.14 -16.29
C PHE A 167 -28.53 -13.92 -16.59
N HIS A 168 -27.90 -12.81 -17.01
CA HIS A 168 -28.59 -11.54 -17.25
C HIS A 168 -28.13 -10.89 -18.57
N PRO A 169 -29.03 -10.29 -19.37
CA PRO A 169 -28.67 -9.59 -20.60
C PRO A 169 -28.13 -8.18 -20.29
N TYR A 170 -26.82 -8.08 -20.00
CA TYR A 170 -26.16 -6.85 -19.55
C TYR A 170 -26.28 -5.65 -20.50
N LEU A 171 -26.55 -5.90 -21.79
CA LEU A 171 -26.64 -4.84 -22.81
C LEU A 171 -28.09 -4.46 -23.16
N PHE A 172 -29.08 -5.06 -22.51
CA PHE A 172 -30.50 -4.80 -22.77
C PHE A 172 -31.12 -3.87 -21.72
N THR A 173 -31.87 -2.85 -22.15
CA THR A 173 -32.31 -1.76 -21.25
C THR A 173 -33.82 -1.50 -21.21
N ASP A 174 -34.62 -2.12 -22.08
CA ASP A 174 -36.07 -1.85 -22.13
C ASP A 174 -36.83 -2.63 -21.05
N LEU A 175 -37.02 -1.99 -19.88
CA LEU A 175 -37.73 -2.55 -18.73
C LEU A 175 -39.20 -2.91 -18.99
N ASN A 176 -39.82 -2.42 -20.05
CA ASN A 176 -41.22 -2.74 -20.38
C ASN A 176 -41.33 -3.90 -21.39
N TYR A 177 -40.20 -4.48 -21.79
CA TYR A 177 -40.18 -5.56 -22.77
C TYR A 177 -40.94 -6.80 -22.31
N VAL A 178 -41.90 -7.21 -23.16
CA VAL A 178 -42.63 -8.47 -23.11
C VAL A 178 -42.60 -9.06 -24.51
N GLY A 179 -41.92 -10.18 -24.70
CA GLY A 179 -41.73 -10.75 -26.04
C GLY A 179 -40.97 -12.07 -26.02
N PRO A 180 -40.43 -12.51 -27.17
CA PRO A 180 -39.54 -13.68 -27.23
C PRO A 180 -38.28 -13.53 -26.37
N MET A 181 -37.53 -14.63 -26.18
CA MET A 181 -36.23 -14.56 -25.51
C MET A 181 -35.28 -13.57 -26.21
N ILE A 182 -34.63 -12.70 -25.43
CA ILE A 182 -33.68 -11.70 -25.92
C ILE A 182 -32.49 -12.41 -26.57
N GLY A 183 -31.99 -11.85 -27.69
CA GLY A 183 -30.85 -12.37 -28.45
C GLY A 183 -29.55 -12.51 -27.64
N LEU A 184 -28.70 -13.45 -28.04
CA LEU A 184 -27.43 -13.79 -27.37
C LEU A 184 -26.47 -12.60 -27.32
N GLU A 185 -26.55 -11.70 -28.30
CA GLU A 185 -25.74 -10.49 -28.40
C GLU A 185 -25.94 -9.52 -27.24
N TYR A 186 -27.04 -9.64 -26.50
CA TYR A 186 -27.29 -8.84 -25.30
C TYR A 186 -26.73 -9.46 -24.02
N PHE A 187 -26.30 -10.71 -24.08
CA PHE A 187 -25.65 -11.43 -23.00
C PHE A 187 -24.12 -11.36 -23.16
N GLU A 188 -23.39 -11.40 -22.06
CA GLU A 188 -21.93 -11.60 -22.06
C GLU A 188 -21.66 -13.08 -21.75
N PRO A 189 -21.72 -13.98 -22.75
CA PRO A 189 -21.63 -15.40 -22.48
C PRO A 189 -20.23 -15.80 -22.01
N PRO A 190 -20.10 -16.86 -21.18
CA PRO A 190 -18.80 -17.35 -20.73
C PRO A 190 -17.90 -17.79 -21.91
N PRO A 191 -16.56 -17.83 -21.71
CA PRO A 191 -15.62 -18.27 -22.73
C PRO A 191 -15.94 -19.68 -23.25
N GLU A 192 -15.76 -19.90 -24.55
CA GLU A 192 -15.94 -21.20 -25.17
C GLU A 192 -15.05 -22.27 -24.52
N GLY A 193 -15.56 -23.50 -24.42
CA GLY A 193 -14.87 -24.62 -23.76
C GLY A 193 -14.87 -24.58 -22.23
N SER A 194 -15.38 -23.52 -21.59
CA SER A 194 -15.53 -23.47 -20.13
C SER A 194 -16.74 -24.29 -19.65
N LYS A 195 -16.65 -24.83 -18.42
CA LYS A 195 -17.79 -25.51 -17.76
C LYS A 195 -19.01 -24.57 -17.64
N GLU A 196 -18.76 -23.29 -17.38
CA GLU A 196 -19.80 -22.25 -17.23
C GLU A 196 -20.53 -22.00 -18.55
N ARG A 197 -19.85 -22.10 -19.70
CA ARG A 197 -20.49 -21.96 -21.01
C ARG A 197 -21.53 -23.05 -21.27
N GLY A 198 -21.22 -24.30 -20.95
CA GLY A 198 -22.19 -25.40 -21.07
C GLY A 198 -23.43 -25.24 -20.19
N ILE A 199 -23.31 -24.56 -19.04
CA ILE A 199 -24.45 -24.22 -18.17
C ILE A 199 -25.28 -23.09 -18.81
N PHE A 200 -24.62 -22.06 -19.33
CA PHE A 200 -25.27 -20.94 -20.01
C PHE A 200 -26.07 -21.39 -21.22
N ASP A 201 -25.47 -22.18 -22.12
CA ASP A 201 -26.13 -22.61 -23.35
C ASP A 201 -27.38 -23.45 -23.04
N LYS A 202 -27.28 -24.39 -22.09
CA LYS A 202 -28.44 -25.18 -21.62
C LYS A 202 -29.55 -24.31 -21.05
N TRP A 203 -29.20 -23.35 -20.20
CA TRP A 203 -30.18 -22.42 -19.62
C TRP A 203 -30.85 -21.58 -20.70
N TYR A 204 -30.08 -21.06 -21.67
CA TYR A 204 -30.58 -20.18 -22.72
C TYR A 204 -31.54 -20.92 -23.68
N GLU A 205 -31.20 -22.15 -24.08
CA GLU A 205 -32.11 -23.00 -24.88
C GLU A 205 -33.42 -23.28 -24.14
N GLN A 206 -33.39 -23.49 -22.81
CA GLN A 206 -34.60 -23.67 -22.00
C GLN A 206 -35.49 -22.42 -21.92
N GLN A 207 -34.97 -21.23 -22.24
CA GLN A 207 -35.77 -20.01 -22.28
C GLN A 207 -36.38 -19.76 -23.67
N LYS A 208 -35.85 -20.37 -24.74
CA LYS A 208 -36.40 -20.22 -26.08
C LYS A 208 -37.84 -20.73 -26.15
N GLY A 209 -38.68 -20.02 -26.90
CA GLY A 209 -40.10 -20.34 -27.05
C GLY A 209 -40.99 -19.91 -25.87
N LYS A 210 -40.41 -19.39 -24.79
CA LYS A 210 -41.17 -18.77 -23.69
C LYS A 210 -41.30 -17.26 -23.91
N THR A 211 -42.38 -16.68 -23.37
CA THR A 211 -42.49 -15.22 -23.25
C THR A 211 -41.55 -14.73 -22.15
N TYR A 212 -40.61 -13.87 -22.54
CA TYR A 212 -39.65 -13.23 -21.67
C TYR A 212 -40.17 -11.87 -21.21
N ILE A 213 -40.34 -11.71 -19.91
CA ILE A 213 -40.75 -10.46 -19.26
C ILE A 213 -39.51 -9.85 -18.59
N PHE A 214 -38.89 -8.85 -19.23
CA PHE A 214 -37.58 -8.38 -18.77
C PHE A 214 -37.63 -7.79 -17.36
N ARG A 215 -38.72 -7.08 -17.02
CA ARG A 215 -38.92 -6.49 -15.69
C ARG A 215 -38.86 -7.50 -14.56
N GLU A 216 -39.47 -8.66 -14.76
CA GLU A 216 -39.50 -9.74 -13.77
C GLU A 216 -38.13 -10.43 -13.70
N ALA A 217 -37.51 -10.67 -14.86
CA ALA A 217 -36.20 -11.28 -14.94
C ALA A 217 -35.11 -10.44 -14.25
N ILE A 218 -35.06 -9.12 -14.50
CA ILE A 218 -34.09 -8.23 -13.84
C ILE A 218 -34.36 -8.10 -12.35
N TYR A 219 -35.63 -8.01 -11.92
CA TYR A 219 -35.99 -7.97 -10.51
C TYR A 219 -35.55 -9.26 -9.79
N TYR A 220 -35.86 -10.42 -10.37
CA TYR A 220 -35.48 -11.71 -9.82
C TYR A 220 -33.96 -11.87 -9.75
N TYR A 221 -33.23 -11.47 -10.80
CA TYR A 221 -31.77 -11.49 -10.84
C TYR A 221 -31.15 -10.61 -9.75
N CYS A 222 -31.60 -9.36 -9.62
CA CYS A 222 -31.11 -8.44 -8.58
C CYS A 222 -31.43 -8.94 -7.16
N ARG A 223 -32.63 -9.50 -6.95
CA ARG A 223 -33.01 -10.09 -5.66
C ARG A 223 -32.13 -11.29 -5.30
N LEU A 224 -31.86 -12.16 -6.27
CA LEU A 224 -30.95 -13.29 -6.08
C LEU A 224 -29.54 -12.83 -5.74
N ASP A 225 -29.01 -11.82 -6.44
CA ASP A 225 -27.69 -11.30 -6.13
C ASP A 225 -27.62 -10.77 -4.68
N VAL A 226 -28.63 -10.02 -4.25
CA VAL A 226 -28.72 -9.50 -2.87
C VAL A 226 -28.80 -10.63 -1.85
N ASP A 227 -29.61 -11.65 -2.13
CA ASP A 227 -29.79 -12.76 -1.21
C ASP A 227 -28.55 -13.64 -1.10
N ILE A 228 -27.89 -13.96 -2.22
CA ILE A 228 -26.61 -14.71 -2.22
C ILE A 228 -25.56 -13.93 -1.42
N LEU A 229 -25.46 -12.61 -1.61
CA LEU A 229 -24.50 -11.79 -0.90
C LEU A 229 -24.78 -11.79 0.61
N ARG A 230 -26.05 -11.53 0.98
CA ARG A 230 -26.51 -11.54 2.37
C ARG A 230 -26.21 -12.87 3.05
N GLN A 231 -26.60 -13.98 2.42
CA GLN A 231 -26.36 -15.33 2.95
C GLN A 231 -24.85 -15.59 3.10
N GLY A 232 -24.05 -15.24 2.10
CA GLY A 232 -22.60 -15.41 2.16
C GLY A 232 -21.93 -14.61 3.28
N CYS A 233 -22.32 -13.35 3.47
CA CYS A 233 -21.84 -12.52 4.57
C CYS A 233 -22.25 -13.08 5.94
N ILE A 234 -23.48 -13.57 6.10
CA ILE A 234 -23.94 -14.19 7.35
C ILE A 234 -23.15 -15.46 7.67
N ILE A 235 -22.95 -16.34 6.68
CA ILE A 235 -22.16 -17.57 6.86
C ILE A 235 -20.72 -17.23 7.25
N PHE A 236 -20.08 -16.31 6.52
CA PHE A 236 -18.75 -15.83 6.86
C PHE A 236 -18.70 -15.28 8.29
N ALA A 237 -19.68 -14.46 8.67
CA ALA A 237 -19.75 -13.89 10.00
C ALA A 237 -19.87 -14.94 11.11
N ARG A 238 -20.75 -15.91 10.93
CA ARG A 238 -20.92 -17.03 11.87
C ARG A 238 -19.65 -17.85 11.99
N LEU A 239 -19.00 -18.18 10.88
CA LEU A 239 -17.75 -18.95 10.89
C LEU A 239 -16.63 -18.22 11.64
N ILE A 240 -16.42 -16.93 11.35
CA ILE A 240 -15.40 -16.13 12.03
C ILE A 240 -15.74 -15.96 13.51
N HIS A 241 -16.99 -15.63 13.85
CA HIS A 241 -17.40 -15.45 15.23
C HIS A 241 -17.24 -16.74 16.04
N LYS A 242 -17.68 -17.88 15.50
CA LYS A 242 -17.56 -19.19 16.14
C LYS A 242 -16.11 -19.54 16.48
N VAL A 243 -15.16 -19.19 15.61
CA VAL A 243 -13.74 -19.54 15.80
C VAL A 243 -12.99 -18.50 16.64
N THR A 244 -13.37 -17.22 16.57
CA THR A 244 -12.55 -16.11 17.09
C THR A 244 -13.23 -15.25 18.15
N GLY A 245 -14.54 -15.39 18.36
CA GLY A 245 -15.34 -14.51 19.20
C GLY A 245 -15.48 -13.08 18.67
N ILE A 246 -15.03 -12.81 17.43
CA ILE A 246 -15.13 -11.49 16.78
C ILE A 246 -16.23 -11.56 15.72
N LEU A 247 -17.18 -10.64 15.77
CA LEU A 247 -18.17 -10.44 14.72
C LEU A 247 -17.55 -9.59 13.60
N PRO A 248 -17.33 -10.14 12.40
CA PRO A 248 -16.86 -9.33 11.29
C PRO A 248 -17.92 -8.30 10.89
N PHE A 249 -17.48 -7.24 10.22
CA PHE A 249 -18.29 -6.08 9.78
C PHE A 249 -18.79 -5.13 10.88
N TYR A 250 -18.95 -5.58 12.13
CA TYR A 250 -19.47 -4.74 13.22
C TYR A 250 -18.44 -3.72 13.76
N ASP A 251 -17.19 -4.16 13.96
CA ASP A 251 -16.14 -3.31 14.51
C ASP A 251 -15.68 -2.26 13.46
N ARG A 252 -15.63 -0.99 13.90
CA ARG A 252 -15.28 0.15 13.05
C ARG A 252 -13.78 0.28 12.77
N THR A 253 -12.93 -0.44 13.50
CA THR A 253 -11.46 -0.34 13.41
C THR A 253 -10.85 -1.01 12.19
N TYR A 254 -11.64 -1.74 11.40
CA TYR A 254 -11.18 -2.36 10.15
C TYR A 254 -12.25 -2.31 9.06
N ASN A 255 -11.79 -2.37 7.80
CA ASN A 255 -12.63 -2.36 6.59
C ASN A 255 -12.26 -3.46 5.58
N ILE A 256 -11.27 -4.31 5.90
CA ILE A 256 -10.75 -5.35 5.02
C ILE A 256 -10.42 -6.62 5.81
N VAL A 257 -10.34 -7.77 5.15
CA VAL A 257 -10.01 -9.07 5.78
C VAL A 257 -8.65 -9.05 6.49
N ALA A 258 -7.64 -8.36 5.94
CA ALA A 258 -6.33 -8.25 6.60
C ALA A 258 -6.42 -7.50 7.94
N GLY A 259 -7.27 -6.48 8.03
CA GLY A 259 -7.53 -5.75 9.27
C GLY A 259 -8.27 -6.60 10.30
N LEU A 260 -9.23 -7.42 9.84
CA LEU A 260 -9.90 -8.42 10.67
C LEU A 260 -8.90 -9.48 11.20
N ALA A 261 -8.03 -10.01 10.34
CA ALA A 261 -7.00 -10.96 10.73
C ALA A 261 -6.04 -10.37 11.78
N LEU A 262 -5.60 -9.12 11.58
CA LEU A 262 -4.77 -8.42 12.55
C LEU A 262 -5.50 -8.16 13.87
N LYS A 263 -6.81 -7.86 13.84
CA LYS A 263 -7.63 -7.72 15.05
C LYS A 263 -7.72 -9.05 15.80
N ILE A 264 -7.98 -10.14 15.10
CA ILE A 264 -8.01 -11.50 15.66
C ILE A 264 -6.66 -11.81 16.31
N TYR A 265 -5.55 -11.57 15.61
CA TYR A 265 -4.20 -11.77 16.14
C TYR A 265 -3.98 -10.97 17.42
N ARG A 266 -4.22 -9.65 17.38
CA ARG A 266 -4.01 -8.75 18.52
C ARG A 266 -4.90 -9.07 19.73
N ARG A 267 -6.13 -9.57 19.50
CA ARG A 267 -7.08 -9.87 20.58
C ARG A 267 -6.82 -11.24 21.21
N ASN A 268 -6.55 -12.24 20.38
CA ASN A 268 -6.62 -13.63 20.82
C ASN A 268 -5.23 -14.28 21.00
N PHE A 269 -4.18 -13.72 20.40
CA PHE A 269 -2.89 -14.40 20.27
C PHE A 269 -1.67 -13.55 20.65
N LEU A 270 -1.71 -12.23 20.46
CA LEU A 270 -0.58 -11.35 20.78
C LEU A 270 -0.40 -11.24 22.30
N GLN A 271 0.78 -11.61 22.78
CA GLN A 271 1.15 -11.44 24.18
C GLN A 271 1.59 -10.00 24.48
N GLU A 272 1.46 -9.59 25.74
CA GLU A 272 1.94 -8.29 26.21
C GLU A 272 3.47 -8.19 25.99
N GLU A 273 3.94 -7.00 25.58
CA GLU A 273 5.37 -6.71 25.32
C GLU A 273 6.07 -7.59 24.27
N GLN A 274 5.34 -8.43 23.51
CA GLN A 274 5.94 -9.34 22.53
C GLN A 274 6.48 -8.62 21.28
N ILE A 275 5.80 -7.58 20.80
CA ILE A 275 6.18 -6.83 19.59
C ILE A 275 6.58 -5.41 19.97
N GLY A 276 7.84 -5.05 19.71
CA GLY A 276 8.35 -3.71 19.92
C GLY A 276 7.64 -2.69 19.02
N GLN A 277 7.12 -1.61 19.60
CA GLN A 277 6.55 -0.50 18.83
C GLN A 277 7.66 0.41 18.30
N VAL A 278 7.85 0.44 16.98
CA VAL A 278 8.87 1.29 16.36
C VAL A 278 8.70 2.74 16.85
N PRO A 279 9.73 3.38 17.44
CA PRO A 279 9.64 4.76 17.90
C PRO A 279 9.26 5.71 16.77
N ALA A 280 8.61 6.83 17.08
CA ALA A 280 8.16 7.80 16.06
C ALA A 280 9.30 8.34 15.16
N CYS A 281 10.52 8.40 15.69
CA CYS A 281 11.72 8.80 14.94
C CYS A 281 12.54 7.60 14.41
N GLY A 282 12.00 6.38 14.46
CA GLY A 282 12.77 5.16 14.18
C GLY A 282 13.76 4.80 15.30
N TYR A 283 14.50 3.72 15.10
CA TYR A 283 15.38 3.15 16.14
C TYR A 283 16.69 3.93 16.38
N GLY A 284 17.07 4.86 15.50
CA GLY A 284 18.24 5.73 15.72
C GLY A 284 17.96 7.03 16.49
N GLY A 285 16.73 7.27 16.98
CA GLY A 285 16.36 8.44 17.79
C GLY A 285 16.14 9.77 17.04
N LYS A 286 16.08 10.89 17.78
CA LYS A 286 15.90 12.26 17.21
C LYS A 286 17.10 12.73 16.37
N ASN A 287 18.25 12.06 16.49
CA ASN A 287 19.48 12.39 15.76
C ASN A 287 19.56 11.68 14.38
N ILE A 288 18.46 11.09 13.86
CA ILE A 288 18.47 10.43 12.54
C ILE A 288 18.30 11.42 11.37
N ASN A 289 17.94 12.69 11.62
CA ASN A 289 17.43 13.63 10.60
C ASN A 289 18.37 13.99 9.44
N GLN A 290 19.59 13.44 9.38
CA GLN A 290 20.51 13.70 8.31
C GLN A 290 20.12 12.93 7.04
N SER A 291 19.75 13.70 6.01
CA SER A 291 19.29 13.17 4.73
C SER A 291 20.42 12.48 3.96
N ALA A 292 20.06 11.56 3.05
CA ALA A 292 21.03 10.92 2.14
C ALA A 292 21.83 11.95 1.34
N ILE A 293 21.22 13.08 0.98
CA ILE A 293 21.91 14.16 0.27
C ILE A 293 22.89 14.92 1.15
N ALA A 294 22.55 15.18 2.42
CA ALA A 294 23.47 15.78 3.38
C ALA A 294 24.73 14.92 3.57
N MET A 295 24.55 13.60 3.67
CA MET A 295 25.67 12.67 3.80
C MET A 295 26.54 12.58 2.53
N CYS A 296 26.00 12.82 1.33
CA CYS A 296 26.82 12.96 0.12
C CYS A 296 27.75 14.17 0.24
N TRP A 297 27.21 15.31 0.68
CA TRP A 297 27.99 16.53 0.83
C TRP A 297 29.07 16.39 1.91
N LEU A 298 28.73 15.83 3.08
CA LEU A 298 29.71 15.62 4.16
C LEU A 298 30.87 14.71 3.76
N ARG A 299 30.65 13.75 2.85
CA ARG A 299 31.75 12.95 2.30
C ARG A 299 32.67 13.73 1.39
N GLU A 300 32.13 14.64 0.59
CA GLU A 300 32.96 15.50 -0.25
C GLU A 300 33.87 16.35 0.63
N ILE A 301 33.30 16.89 1.72
CA ILE A 301 34.04 17.64 2.74
C ILE A 301 35.08 16.75 3.45
N GLU A 302 34.70 15.54 3.89
CA GLU A 302 35.63 14.60 4.53
C GLU A 302 36.82 14.27 3.62
N LYS A 303 36.56 14.07 2.31
CA LYS A 303 37.61 13.83 1.32
C LYS A 303 38.53 15.05 1.15
N GLU A 304 37.95 16.24 1.00
CA GLU A 304 38.71 17.50 0.86
C GLU A 304 39.58 17.77 2.11
N LEU A 305 39.06 17.51 3.30
CA LEU A 305 39.80 17.62 4.55
C LEU A 305 40.89 16.55 4.65
N GLY A 306 40.60 15.31 4.26
CA GLY A 306 41.56 14.21 4.23
C GLY A 306 42.75 14.47 3.30
N GLU A 307 42.53 15.10 2.14
CA GLU A 307 43.60 15.55 1.23
C GLU A 307 44.55 16.56 1.91
N ASN A 308 44.07 17.25 2.94
CA ASN A 308 44.82 18.19 3.77
C ASN A 308 45.24 17.60 5.14
N ASN A 309 45.18 16.28 5.32
CA ASN A 309 45.43 15.57 6.59
C ASN A 309 44.59 16.09 7.78
N ARG A 310 43.37 16.54 7.52
CA ARG A 310 42.40 16.98 8.54
C ARG A 310 41.28 15.97 8.67
N GLN A 311 40.64 15.94 9.83
CA GLN A 311 39.55 15.01 10.12
C GLN A 311 38.21 15.72 10.26
N LEU A 312 37.16 15.11 9.72
CA LEU A 312 35.79 15.57 9.90
C LEU A 312 35.09 14.69 10.95
N ALA A 313 34.77 15.26 12.10
CA ALA A 313 33.84 14.64 13.03
C ALA A 313 32.41 14.86 12.51
N SER A 314 31.79 13.80 12.02
CA SER A 314 30.42 13.80 11.49
C SER A 314 29.74 12.48 11.81
N LYS A 315 28.48 12.34 11.42
CA LYS A 315 27.74 11.08 11.55
C LYS A 315 28.40 9.88 10.86
N LEU A 316 29.25 10.11 9.87
CA LEU A 316 30.00 9.09 9.15
C LEU A 316 31.27 8.63 9.90
N SER A 317 31.74 9.44 10.85
CA SER A 317 32.96 9.20 11.62
C SER A 317 32.71 8.25 12.80
N VAL A 318 33.75 7.54 13.26
CA VAL A 318 33.68 6.60 14.40
C VAL A 318 33.19 7.29 15.69
N GLY A 319 33.52 8.57 15.88
CA GLY A 319 33.07 9.39 17.01
C GLY A 319 31.68 10.01 16.86
N GLY A 320 31.07 9.91 15.68
CA GLY A 320 29.76 10.51 15.38
C GLY A 320 29.76 12.04 15.31
N GLU A 321 28.56 12.61 15.41
CA GLU A 321 28.35 14.07 15.45
C GLU A 321 28.80 14.66 16.78
N VAL A 322 29.34 15.87 16.75
CA VAL A 322 29.83 16.59 17.94
C VAL A 322 28.77 17.58 18.41
N GLN A 323 28.64 17.74 19.74
CA GLN A 323 27.78 18.74 20.34
C GLN A 323 28.58 20.03 20.63
N ILE A 324 28.20 21.13 20.00
CA ILE A 324 28.78 22.46 20.19
C ILE A 324 27.69 23.38 20.74
N MET A 325 27.97 24.07 21.86
CA MET A 325 27.00 24.96 22.52
C MET A 325 25.65 24.27 22.80
N GLY A 326 25.68 22.99 23.19
CA GLY A 326 24.47 22.21 23.47
C GLY A 326 23.71 21.72 22.24
N ARG A 327 24.23 21.89 21.01
CA ARG A 327 23.59 21.45 19.76
C ARG A 327 24.50 20.52 18.95
N TYR A 328 23.95 19.45 18.40
CA TYR A 328 24.67 18.63 17.43
C TYR A 328 24.84 19.40 16.12
N VAL A 329 26.02 19.31 15.52
CA VAL A 329 26.34 19.88 14.21
C VAL A 329 26.57 18.75 13.20
N ASP A 330 26.24 18.99 11.92
CA ASP A 330 26.34 17.97 10.86
C ASP A 330 27.78 17.50 10.63
N GLY A 331 28.75 18.41 10.68
CA GLY A 331 30.18 18.13 10.59
C GLY A 331 31.04 19.16 11.32
N TYR A 332 32.15 18.72 11.91
CA TYR A 332 33.08 19.58 12.65
C TYR A 332 34.54 19.20 12.38
N CYS A 333 35.37 20.20 12.12
CA CYS A 333 36.83 20.09 12.02
C CYS A 333 37.45 20.88 13.18
N ASP A 334 38.09 20.18 14.12
CA ASP A 334 38.60 20.78 15.36
C ASP A 334 39.82 21.68 15.08
N GLU A 335 40.68 21.26 14.16
CA GLU A 335 41.93 21.93 13.81
C GLU A 335 41.69 23.33 13.24
N THR A 336 40.63 23.50 12.45
CA THR A 336 40.26 24.78 11.85
C THR A 336 39.09 25.46 12.55
N LYS A 337 38.60 24.90 13.67
CA LYS A 337 37.38 25.32 14.37
C LYS A 337 36.22 25.60 13.41
N THR A 338 36.06 24.73 12.41
CA THR A 338 35.09 24.91 11.32
C THR A 338 33.91 23.96 11.49
N ILE A 339 32.70 24.52 11.48
CA ILE A 339 31.43 23.81 11.52
C ILE A 339 30.87 23.76 10.09
N TYR A 340 30.48 22.56 9.64
CA TYR A 340 29.82 22.32 8.38
C TYR A 340 28.35 22.00 8.66
N GLN A 341 27.42 22.79 8.11
CA GLN A 341 25.97 22.61 8.32
C GLN A 341 25.26 22.44 6.97
N PHE A 342 24.45 21.38 6.85
CA PHE A 342 23.65 21.12 5.67
C PHE A 342 22.18 21.42 5.96
N HIS A 343 21.64 22.40 5.24
CA HIS A 343 20.27 22.87 5.45
C HIS A 343 19.32 22.24 4.43
N GLY A 344 18.58 21.23 4.88
CA GLY A 344 17.42 20.71 4.15
C GLY A 344 16.35 21.80 3.98
N CYS A 345 16.08 22.23 2.75
CA CYS A 345 15.25 23.43 2.50
C CYS A 345 13.88 23.35 3.17
N PHE A 346 13.28 22.16 3.23
CA PHE A 346 11.97 21.95 3.85
C PHE A 346 12.01 22.18 5.37
N TYR A 347 13.07 21.75 6.06
CA TYR A 347 13.17 21.84 7.52
C TYR A 347 13.73 23.18 8.00
N HIS A 348 14.51 23.86 7.13
CA HIS A 348 15.26 25.06 7.50
C HIS A 348 14.74 26.35 6.85
N GLY A 349 13.62 26.33 6.12
CA GLY A 349 13.06 27.56 5.56
C GLY A 349 13.78 28.04 4.30
N GLY A 350 14.19 27.14 3.40
CA GLY A 350 14.94 27.52 2.20
C GLY A 350 14.18 28.52 1.33
N GLU A 351 14.60 29.78 1.34
CA GLU A 351 13.93 30.93 0.71
C GLU A 351 13.73 30.77 -0.81
N LYS A 352 14.67 30.07 -1.47
CA LYS A 352 14.58 29.75 -2.91
C LYS A 352 13.51 28.71 -3.24
N CYS A 353 13.08 27.91 -2.27
CA CYS A 353 12.24 26.72 -2.48
C CYS A 353 10.82 26.87 -1.93
N TYR A 354 10.63 27.67 -0.89
CA TYR A 354 9.36 27.80 -0.18
C TYR A 354 9.04 29.28 0.04
N ASP A 355 7.77 29.61 -0.14
CA ASP A 355 7.23 30.90 0.28
C ASP A 355 7.31 31.00 1.82
N GLY A 356 7.87 32.10 2.33
CA GLY A 356 8.07 32.31 3.76
C GLY A 356 6.76 32.26 4.57
N ASP A 357 5.65 32.70 4.00
CA ASP A 357 4.35 32.69 4.67
C ASP A 357 3.63 31.33 4.63
N ALA A 358 4.11 30.40 3.80
CA ALA A 358 3.58 29.04 3.75
C ALA A 358 3.87 28.28 5.04
N TYR A 359 2.99 27.33 5.35
CA TYR A 359 3.04 26.54 6.57
C TYR A 359 3.65 25.16 6.32
N ASN A 360 4.68 24.81 7.08
CA ASN A 360 5.26 23.47 7.10
C ASN A 360 4.40 22.55 7.97
N SER A 361 3.75 21.55 7.36
CA SER A 361 2.84 20.65 8.06
C SER A 361 3.52 19.63 8.99
N ILE A 362 4.82 19.37 8.81
CA ILE A 362 5.58 18.40 9.61
C ILE A 362 6.21 19.08 10.82
N VAL A 363 6.85 20.23 10.61
CA VAL A 363 7.47 21.03 11.68
C VAL A 363 6.41 21.86 12.43
N CYS A 364 5.23 22.00 11.83
CA CYS A 364 4.10 22.77 12.35
C CYS A 364 4.43 24.26 12.55
N GLU A 365 5.17 24.86 11.62
CA GLU A 365 5.61 26.26 11.68
C GLU A 365 5.68 26.91 10.29
N LYS A 366 5.69 28.24 10.22
CA LYS A 366 5.91 28.98 8.96
C LYS A 366 7.36 28.93 8.50
N PHE A 367 7.59 28.85 7.19
CA PHE A 367 8.96 28.76 6.64
C PHE A 367 9.85 29.96 6.97
N PHE A 368 9.31 31.18 7.05
CA PHE A 368 10.12 32.36 7.43
C PHE A 368 10.65 32.26 8.88
N ILE A 369 9.88 31.64 9.78
CA ILE A 369 10.30 31.44 11.18
C ILE A 369 11.42 30.39 11.23
N LEU A 370 11.30 29.32 10.43
CA LEU A 370 12.35 28.30 10.29
C LEU A 370 13.65 28.87 9.76
N LEU A 371 13.58 29.76 8.76
CA LEU A 371 14.75 30.44 8.21
C LEU A 371 15.41 31.34 9.25
N ALA A 372 14.63 32.18 9.93
CA ALA A 372 15.12 33.06 10.98
C ALA A 372 15.80 32.28 12.12
N SER A 373 15.19 31.17 12.55
CA SER A 373 15.77 30.28 13.55
C SER A 373 17.09 29.66 13.08
N THR A 374 17.18 29.25 11.81
CA THR A 374 18.40 28.67 11.23
C THR A 374 19.52 29.71 11.21
N GLN A 375 19.24 30.92 10.73
CA GLN A 375 20.19 32.03 10.70
C GLN A 375 20.68 32.41 12.11
N GLN A 376 19.77 32.45 13.09
CA GLN A 376 20.12 32.74 14.49
C GLN A 376 21.10 31.70 15.07
N VAL A 377 20.90 30.42 14.76
CA VAL A 377 21.81 29.34 15.16
C VAL A 377 23.20 29.58 14.59
N THR A 378 23.29 29.86 13.28
CA THR A 378 24.56 30.14 12.60
C THR A 378 25.26 31.36 13.17
N SER A 379 24.54 32.47 13.38
CA SER A 379 25.11 33.67 14.00
C SER A 379 25.65 33.40 15.41
N SER A 380 24.98 32.53 16.18
CA SER A 380 25.44 32.17 17.53
C SER A 380 26.78 31.42 17.50
N PHE A 381 26.97 30.51 16.55
CA PHE A 381 28.25 29.81 16.37
C PHE A 381 29.37 30.75 15.91
N GLN A 382 29.08 31.66 14.98
CA GLN A 382 30.05 32.65 14.51
C GLN A 382 30.47 33.61 15.62
N GLN A 383 29.53 34.07 16.45
CA GLN A 383 29.82 34.92 17.62
C GLN A 383 30.67 34.19 18.68
N ALA A 384 30.56 32.86 18.77
CA ALA A 384 31.39 32.03 19.62
C ALA A 384 32.79 31.73 19.03
N GLY A 385 33.13 32.28 17.87
CA GLY A 385 34.46 32.19 17.25
C GLY A 385 34.64 31.01 16.28
N TYR A 386 33.56 30.32 15.89
CA TYR A 386 33.62 29.24 14.91
C TYR A 386 33.45 29.77 13.48
N THR A 387 34.20 29.20 12.55
CA THR A 387 33.91 29.37 11.12
C THR A 387 32.76 28.45 10.76
N VAL A 388 31.68 28.97 10.15
CA VAL A 388 30.53 28.14 9.75
C VAL A 388 30.43 28.12 8.23
N ILE A 389 30.48 26.93 7.65
CA ILE A 389 30.27 26.66 6.22
C ILE A 389 28.90 26.01 6.07
N GLU A 390 28.00 26.71 5.41
CA GLU A 390 26.63 26.26 5.21
C GLU A 390 26.42 25.77 3.78
N LYS A 391 25.64 24.72 3.63
CA LYS A 391 25.19 24.22 2.32
C LYS A 391 23.69 24.01 2.30
N TRP A 392 22.99 24.75 1.45
CA TRP A 392 21.56 24.56 1.24
C TRP A 392 21.32 23.40 0.28
N GLU A 393 20.29 22.59 0.58
CA GLU A 393 19.96 21.41 -0.22
C GLU A 393 19.74 21.74 -1.70
N CYS A 394 18.99 22.81 -1.98
CA CYS A 394 18.70 23.22 -3.36
C CYS A 394 19.95 23.66 -4.13
N ASP A 395 20.87 24.34 -3.46
CA ASP A 395 22.13 24.78 -4.07
C ASP A 395 23.02 23.59 -4.37
N TYR A 396 23.15 22.65 -3.42
CA TYR A 396 23.90 21.41 -3.65
C TYR A 396 23.32 20.53 -4.75
N ARG A 397 21.99 20.44 -4.86
CA ARG A 397 21.33 19.72 -5.96
C ARG A 397 21.70 20.30 -7.31
N ASN A 398 21.75 21.63 -7.43
CA ASN A 398 22.04 22.33 -8.67
C ASN A 398 23.53 22.26 -9.03
N GLU A 399 24.42 22.45 -8.06
CA GLU A 399 25.87 22.48 -8.30
C GLU A 399 26.45 21.09 -8.62
N SER A 400 26.01 20.07 -7.89
CA SER A 400 26.59 18.72 -7.99
C SER A 400 25.77 17.77 -8.88
N ASP A 401 24.73 18.27 -9.56
CA ASP A 401 23.77 17.48 -10.35
C ASP A 401 23.25 16.25 -9.57
N ILE A 402 22.92 16.46 -8.29
CA ILE A 402 22.39 15.43 -7.40
C ILE A 402 20.87 15.39 -7.53
N THR A 403 20.45 14.79 -8.65
CA THR A 403 19.04 14.47 -8.90
C THR A 403 18.57 13.32 -7.98
N PRO A 404 17.25 13.18 -7.73
CA PRO A 404 16.71 12.01 -7.04
C PRO A 404 17.13 10.68 -7.68
N HIS A 405 17.26 10.65 -9.01
CA HIS A 405 17.76 9.49 -9.73
C HIS A 405 19.23 9.18 -9.38
N ARG A 406 20.10 10.20 -9.35
CA ARG A 406 21.51 10.02 -8.99
C ARG A 406 21.69 9.60 -7.52
N LEU A 407 20.90 10.15 -6.60
CA LEU A 407 20.88 9.69 -5.20
C LEU A 407 20.51 8.21 -5.10
N LYS A 408 19.48 7.79 -5.85
CA LYS A 408 19.11 6.37 -5.94
C LYS A 408 20.27 5.53 -6.48
N GLN A 409 20.96 5.99 -7.51
CA GLN A 409 22.13 5.28 -8.05
C GLN A 409 23.29 5.17 -7.05
N LEU A 410 23.61 6.26 -6.34
CA LEU A 410 24.63 6.25 -5.27
C LEU A 410 24.25 5.27 -4.17
N SER A 411 22.97 5.23 -3.78
CA SER A 411 22.43 4.26 -2.80
C SER A 411 22.47 2.81 -3.29
N LEU A 412 22.82 2.53 -4.55
CA LEU A 412 23.04 1.17 -5.04
C LEU A 412 24.53 0.79 -5.03
N GLY A 413 25.43 1.69 -4.60
CA GLY A 413 26.88 1.49 -4.52
C GLY A 413 27.42 1.64 -3.09
N SER A 414 28.70 1.97 -2.96
CA SER A 414 29.40 2.10 -1.67
C SER A 414 28.85 3.18 -0.74
N PHE A 415 28.00 4.07 -1.24
CA PHE A 415 27.27 5.02 -0.39
C PHE A 415 26.23 4.33 0.49
N PHE A 416 25.68 3.21 0.04
CA PHE A 416 24.59 2.51 0.71
C PHE A 416 24.89 2.14 2.17
N VAL A 417 26.10 1.65 2.46
CA VAL A 417 26.46 1.13 3.79
C VAL A 417 26.48 2.21 4.88
N TYR A 418 26.43 3.48 4.50
CA TYR A 418 26.46 4.62 5.42
C TYR A 418 25.06 5.16 5.71
N LEU A 419 24.09 4.86 4.84
CA LEU A 419 22.68 5.09 5.13
C LEU A 419 22.25 4.25 6.35
N HIS A 420 21.20 4.68 7.04
CA HIS A 420 20.64 3.88 8.13
C HIS A 420 20.06 2.55 7.60
N LEU A 421 20.10 1.51 8.43
CA LEU A 421 19.37 0.29 8.12
C LEU A 421 17.88 0.57 8.25
N GLU A 422 17.17 0.44 7.14
CA GLU A 422 15.71 0.51 7.09
C GLU A 422 15.15 -0.91 6.99
N PRO A 423 14.42 -1.42 8.00
CA PRO A 423 13.92 -2.80 7.97
C PRO A 423 13.08 -3.16 6.74
N ARG A 424 12.40 -2.16 6.16
CA ARG A 424 11.59 -2.34 4.95
C ARG A 424 12.43 -2.65 3.71
N ASP A 425 13.71 -2.32 3.70
CA ASP A 425 14.61 -2.63 2.58
C ASP A 425 14.84 -4.13 2.45
N ALA A 426 14.82 -4.87 3.57
CA ALA A 426 14.91 -6.33 3.60
C ALA A 426 13.57 -7.04 3.31
N LEU A 427 12.46 -6.30 3.21
CA LEU A 427 11.15 -6.90 2.96
C LEU A 427 10.97 -7.16 1.46
N PHE A 428 11.18 -8.40 1.03
CA PHE A 428 10.98 -8.85 -0.34
C PHE A 428 9.68 -9.66 -0.53
N GLY A 429 9.19 -9.71 -1.77
CA GLY A 429 8.04 -10.54 -2.14
C GLY A 429 8.46 -11.98 -2.44
N GLY A 430 7.50 -12.81 -2.87
CA GLY A 430 7.80 -14.16 -3.33
C GLY A 430 8.76 -14.19 -4.53
N ARG A 431 9.59 -15.21 -4.60
CA ARG A 431 10.49 -15.45 -5.74
C ARG A 431 9.69 -15.93 -6.96
N THR A 432 9.82 -15.21 -8.07
CA THR A 432 9.32 -15.62 -9.39
C THR A 432 10.48 -15.64 -10.37
N SER A 433 11.00 -16.82 -10.69
CA SER A 433 12.21 -16.98 -11.49
C SER A 433 12.06 -18.17 -12.46
N PRO A 434 11.57 -17.95 -13.69
CA PRO A 434 11.48 -19.01 -14.68
C PRO A 434 12.88 -19.36 -15.20
N ALA A 435 13.29 -20.63 -15.07
CA ALA A 435 14.52 -21.13 -15.69
C ALA A 435 14.33 -21.44 -17.18
N VAL A 436 13.11 -21.81 -17.56
CA VAL A 436 12.71 -22.13 -18.94
C VAL A 436 11.43 -21.36 -19.26
N LEU A 437 11.45 -20.55 -20.33
CA LEU A 437 10.30 -19.72 -20.73
C LEU A 437 9.27 -20.49 -21.57
N TYR A 438 9.68 -21.54 -22.26
CA TYR A 438 8.81 -22.37 -23.08
C TYR A 438 9.16 -23.84 -22.89
N TYR A 439 8.16 -24.63 -22.50
CA TYR A 439 8.26 -26.07 -22.33
C TYR A 439 7.17 -26.75 -23.16
N ASP A 440 7.56 -27.67 -24.04
CA ASP A 440 6.65 -28.46 -24.85
C ASP A 440 6.88 -29.94 -24.60
N SER A 441 5.95 -30.56 -23.86
CA SER A 441 6.03 -31.99 -23.51
C SER A 441 6.00 -32.91 -24.73
N ARG A 442 5.52 -32.43 -25.89
CA ARG A 442 5.53 -33.19 -27.15
C ARG A 442 6.93 -33.29 -27.74
N ILE A 443 7.80 -32.32 -27.44
CA ILE A 443 9.18 -32.29 -27.91
C ILE A 443 10.08 -33.04 -26.93
N THR A 444 9.93 -32.77 -25.63
CA THR A 444 10.79 -33.36 -24.60
C THR A 444 10.43 -34.81 -24.28
N CYS A 445 9.25 -35.28 -24.68
CA CYS A 445 8.68 -36.57 -24.32
C CYS A 445 8.60 -36.81 -22.80
N LEU A 446 8.69 -35.75 -21.99
CA LEU A 446 8.63 -35.79 -20.54
C LEU A 446 7.38 -35.04 -20.04
N PRO A 447 6.63 -35.60 -19.08
CA PRO A 447 5.49 -34.93 -18.49
C PRO A 447 5.96 -33.71 -17.67
N ALA A 448 5.19 -32.63 -17.72
CA ALA A 448 5.36 -31.51 -16.79
C ALA A 448 4.76 -31.89 -15.43
N MET A 449 5.54 -31.71 -14.36
CA MET A 449 5.06 -31.87 -12.99
C MET A 449 4.85 -30.50 -12.35
N TYR A 450 3.78 -30.36 -11.57
CA TYR A 450 3.47 -29.16 -10.81
C TYR A 450 3.46 -29.50 -9.33
N PHE A 451 4.28 -28.77 -8.57
CA PHE A 451 4.35 -28.88 -7.12
C PHE A 451 3.96 -27.53 -6.53
N ASP A 452 3.10 -27.56 -5.52
CA ASP A 452 2.65 -26.38 -4.79
C ASP A 452 2.77 -26.63 -3.30
N VAL A 453 3.27 -25.63 -2.56
CA VAL A 453 3.35 -25.71 -1.10
C VAL A 453 2.04 -25.21 -0.53
N CYS A 454 1.24 -26.15 -0.03
CA CYS A 454 -0.04 -25.83 0.60
C CYS A 454 0.16 -24.86 1.78
N SER A 455 -0.33 -23.63 1.63
CA SER A 455 -0.25 -22.59 2.66
C SER A 455 1.19 -22.25 3.09
N LEU A 456 2.07 -21.94 2.13
CA LEU A 456 3.47 -21.57 2.38
C LEU A 456 3.64 -20.56 3.53
N TYR A 457 3.02 -19.38 3.45
CA TYR A 457 3.19 -18.35 4.49
C TYR A 457 2.67 -18.79 5.87
N PRO A 458 1.46 -19.35 6.02
CA PRO A 458 1.01 -19.92 7.30
C PRO A 458 1.92 -21.03 7.83
N HIS A 459 2.46 -21.88 6.96
CA HIS A 459 3.42 -22.91 7.36
C HIS A 459 4.66 -22.26 7.95
N VAL A 460 5.21 -21.23 7.28
CA VAL A 460 6.39 -20.51 7.76
C VAL A 460 6.11 -19.84 9.11
N GLN A 461 4.98 -19.13 9.21
CA GLN A 461 4.51 -18.46 10.43
C GLN A 461 4.35 -19.41 11.63
N LYS A 462 3.99 -20.66 11.38
CA LYS A 462 3.79 -21.68 12.42
C LYS A 462 5.09 -22.39 12.83
N LYS A 463 6.06 -22.51 11.92
CA LYS A 463 7.20 -23.43 12.07
C LYS A 463 8.52 -22.74 12.36
N PHE A 464 8.69 -21.49 11.94
CA PHE A 464 9.96 -20.78 12.07
C PHE A 464 9.83 -19.60 13.03
N GLU A 465 10.98 -19.19 13.54
CA GLU A 465 11.10 -18.08 14.48
C GLU A 465 10.95 -16.73 13.76
N TYR A 466 10.52 -15.73 14.51
CA TYR A 466 10.38 -14.34 14.07
C TYR A 466 11.11 -13.44 15.06
N PRO A 467 11.73 -12.34 14.60
CA PRO A 467 12.29 -11.36 15.52
C PRO A 467 11.15 -10.76 16.37
N THR A 468 11.36 -10.71 17.67
CA THR A 468 10.43 -10.12 18.66
C THR A 468 11.14 -9.01 19.42
N GLN A 469 10.39 -8.21 20.18
CA GLN A 469 10.92 -7.10 20.98
C GLN A 469 11.59 -5.98 20.15
N HIS A 470 12.37 -5.12 20.83
CA HIS A 470 13.15 -4.06 20.19
C HIS A 470 14.55 -4.55 19.83
N PRO A 471 15.07 -4.22 18.62
CA PRO A 471 16.40 -4.62 18.21
C PRO A 471 17.49 -3.84 18.95
N THR A 472 18.63 -4.49 19.15
CA THR A 472 19.89 -3.81 19.46
C THR A 472 20.55 -3.39 18.15
N ILE A 473 20.95 -2.12 18.03
CA ILE A 473 21.59 -1.62 16.81
C ILE A 473 23.10 -1.68 16.97
N LEU A 474 23.75 -2.47 16.11
CA LEU A 474 25.20 -2.51 15.98
C LEU A 474 25.65 -1.75 14.72
N ARG A 475 26.78 -1.04 14.80
CA ARG A 475 27.37 -0.28 13.68
C ARG A 475 28.89 -0.34 13.72
N GLY A 476 29.49 -0.30 12.54
CA GLY A 476 30.94 -0.19 12.38
C GLY A 476 31.68 -1.29 13.13
N ASP A 477 32.61 -0.89 14.00
CA ASP A 477 33.46 -1.82 14.75
C ASP A 477 32.69 -2.72 15.71
N ALA A 478 31.52 -2.29 16.20
CA ALA A 478 30.66 -3.14 17.03
C ALA A 478 30.10 -4.35 16.27
N CYS A 479 30.18 -4.36 14.94
CA CYS A 479 29.79 -5.51 14.12
C CYS A 479 30.93 -6.54 13.93
N LYS A 480 32.18 -6.21 14.26
CA LYS A 480 33.35 -7.07 13.97
C LYS A 480 33.32 -8.39 14.73
N ASP A 481 32.80 -8.36 15.96
CA ASP A 481 32.74 -9.53 16.84
C ASP A 481 31.43 -10.33 16.70
N VAL A 482 30.58 -9.97 15.73
CA VAL A 482 29.30 -10.65 15.51
C VAL A 482 29.51 -11.87 14.62
N ASP A 483 29.25 -13.06 15.15
CA ASP A 483 29.20 -14.28 14.35
C ASP A 483 27.82 -14.41 13.67
N LEU A 484 27.82 -14.24 12.35
CA LEU A 484 26.59 -14.26 11.55
C LEU A 484 25.88 -15.62 11.55
N ASN A 485 26.55 -16.71 11.91
CA ASN A 485 25.92 -18.04 11.99
C ASN A 485 24.96 -18.18 13.18
N PHE A 486 25.07 -17.31 14.17
CA PHE A 486 24.30 -17.40 15.42
C PHE A 486 23.36 -16.21 15.63
N VAL A 487 23.13 -15.39 14.60
CA VAL A 487 22.21 -14.25 14.66
C VAL A 487 20.97 -14.47 13.81
N PHE A 488 19.83 -14.00 14.30
CA PHE A 488 18.56 -13.97 13.58
C PHE A 488 18.10 -12.53 13.41
N ASP A 489 18.78 -11.82 12.51
CA ASP A 489 18.80 -10.36 12.46
C ASP A 489 18.64 -9.79 11.04
N LEU A 490 18.54 -8.46 10.97
CA LEU A 490 18.62 -7.71 9.72
C LEU A 490 20.05 -7.20 9.52
N ILE A 491 20.63 -7.53 8.38
CA ILE A 491 22.02 -7.23 8.07
C ILE A 491 22.06 -6.25 6.90
N LYS A 492 22.66 -5.08 7.13
CA LYS A 492 23.00 -4.13 6.08
C LYS A 492 24.47 -4.25 5.76
N CYS A 493 24.80 -4.77 4.58
CA CYS A 493 26.19 -5.03 4.24
C CYS A 493 26.47 -4.88 2.75
N LYS A 494 27.76 -5.03 2.44
CA LYS A 494 28.27 -5.31 1.12
C LYS A 494 28.63 -6.79 1.09
N ILE A 495 28.13 -7.52 0.10
CA ILE A 495 28.34 -8.97 -0.03
C ILE A 495 28.72 -9.34 -1.45
N LEU A 496 29.74 -10.18 -1.61
CA LEU A 496 30.02 -10.83 -2.88
C LEU A 496 29.05 -12.02 -3.02
N PRO A 497 28.12 -12.02 -3.99
CA PRO A 497 27.12 -13.06 -4.08
C PRO A 497 27.77 -14.42 -4.40
N PRO A 498 27.31 -15.53 -3.77
CA PRO A 498 27.86 -16.85 -4.03
C PRO A 498 27.55 -17.30 -5.46
N THR A 499 28.57 -17.75 -6.19
CA THR A 499 28.48 -18.15 -7.60
C THR A 499 28.28 -19.65 -7.80
N ASN A 500 28.42 -20.46 -6.74
CA ASN A 500 28.38 -21.93 -6.77
C ASN A 500 27.02 -22.53 -6.34
N LEU A 501 25.94 -21.75 -6.41
CA LEU A 501 24.59 -22.21 -6.10
C LEU A 501 23.81 -22.55 -7.38
N LEU A 502 22.95 -23.58 -7.31
CA LEU A 502 22.02 -23.91 -8.41
C LEU A 502 21.17 -22.70 -8.82
N PHE A 503 20.79 -21.89 -7.83
CA PHE A 503 20.02 -20.68 -8.01
C PHE A 503 20.63 -19.55 -7.17
N PRO A 504 20.80 -18.34 -7.71
CA PRO A 504 21.14 -17.17 -6.89
C PRO A 504 20.08 -16.93 -5.82
N VAL A 505 20.50 -16.60 -4.60
CA VAL A 505 19.62 -16.49 -3.43
C VAL A 505 19.43 -15.06 -2.94
N LEU A 506 20.41 -14.17 -3.14
CA LEU A 506 20.36 -12.81 -2.65
C LEU A 506 19.38 -11.95 -3.46
N PRO A 507 18.28 -11.49 -2.87
CA PRO A 507 17.34 -10.60 -3.55
C PRO A 507 17.97 -9.21 -3.75
N PHE A 508 17.70 -8.60 -4.91
CA PHE A 508 18.13 -7.25 -5.23
C PHE A 508 16.99 -6.51 -5.92
N ARG A 509 16.63 -5.32 -5.41
CA ARG A 509 15.49 -4.54 -5.92
C ARG A 509 15.98 -3.32 -6.70
N LEU A 510 15.64 -3.28 -7.99
CA LEU A 510 15.74 -2.09 -8.84
C LEU A 510 14.34 -1.49 -9.06
N GLU A 511 13.77 -1.68 -10.26
CA GLU A 511 12.33 -1.51 -10.52
C GLU A 511 11.55 -2.79 -10.25
N LYS A 512 12.20 -3.93 -10.42
CA LYS A 512 11.69 -5.28 -10.17
C LYS A 512 12.64 -6.01 -9.22
N LEU A 513 12.13 -7.06 -8.59
CA LEU A 513 12.93 -7.98 -7.79
C LEU A 513 13.73 -8.91 -8.72
N THR A 514 15.04 -8.94 -8.54
CA THR A 514 15.97 -9.83 -9.25
C THR A 514 16.89 -10.54 -8.26
N PHE A 515 17.65 -11.51 -8.75
CA PHE A 515 18.64 -12.27 -7.95
C PHE A 515 19.98 -12.30 -8.70
N PRO A 516 20.69 -11.15 -8.80
CA PRO A 516 21.87 -11.02 -9.64
C PRO A 516 23.13 -11.57 -8.94
N LEU A 517 24.08 -12.06 -9.75
CA LEU A 517 25.43 -12.41 -9.28
C LEU A 517 26.45 -11.26 -9.47
N CYS A 518 26.04 -10.17 -10.10
CA CYS A 518 26.90 -9.01 -10.30
C CYS A 518 26.06 -7.73 -10.33
N ARG A 519 26.37 -6.80 -9.42
CA ARG A 519 25.74 -5.48 -9.34
C ARG A 519 25.87 -4.72 -10.65
N THR A 520 27.07 -4.61 -11.21
CA THR A 520 27.29 -3.86 -12.45
C THR A 520 26.52 -4.45 -13.62
N CYS A 521 26.42 -5.78 -13.71
CA CYS A 521 25.63 -6.44 -14.75
C CYS A 521 24.15 -6.08 -14.69
N VAL A 522 23.55 -6.18 -13.50
CA VAL A 522 22.11 -5.93 -13.33
C VAL A 522 21.76 -4.47 -13.55
N LEU A 523 22.64 -3.54 -13.15
CA LEU A 523 22.46 -2.11 -13.39
C LEU A 523 22.54 -1.76 -14.89
N LYS A 524 23.47 -2.38 -15.63
CA LYS A 524 23.62 -2.19 -17.08
C LYS A 524 22.64 -3.02 -17.91
N GLN A 525 21.87 -3.90 -17.28
CA GLN A 525 21.01 -4.90 -17.94
C GLN A 525 21.74 -5.71 -19.02
N GLN A 526 23.03 -5.99 -18.81
CA GLN A 526 23.81 -6.74 -19.81
C GLN A 526 23.43 -8.22 -19.81
N GLN A 527 23.46 -8.84 -21.00
CA GLN A 527 23.18 -10.28 -21.17
C GLN A 527 24.43 -11.11 -21.52
N GLN A 528 25.59 -10.47 -21.61
CA GLN A 528 26.85 -11.15 -21.89
C GLN A 528 27.48 -11.73 -20.62
N THR A 529 28.41 -12.66 -20.81
CA THR A 529 29.25 -13.21 -19.73
C THR A 529 29.89 -12.08 -18.93
N CYS A 530 29.83 -12.20 -17.60
CA CYS A 530 30.41 -11.21 -16.70
C CYS A 530 31.94 -11.31 -16.69
N ASN A 531 32.62 -10.17 -16.86
CA ASN A 531 34.08 -10.04 -16.72
C ASN A 531 34.45 -8.99 -15.65
N HIS A 532 33.50 -8.62 -14.80
CA HIS A 532 33.70 -7.63 -13.75
C HIS A 532 34.44 -8.26 -12.56
N ASN A 533 35.21 -7.45 -11.84
CA ASN A 533 35.91 -7.92 -10.63
C ASN A 533 34.97 -8.04 -9.42
N ASP A 534 35.47 -8.57 -8.30
CA ASP A 534 34.68 -8.77 -7.08
C ASP A 534 34.05 -7.47 -6.56
N GLU A 535 34.74 -6.34 -6.68
CA GLU A 535 34.25 -5.04 -6.22
C GLU A 535 33.05 -4.54 -7.03
N GLU A 536 33.10 -4.75 -8.33
CA GLU A 536 32.04 -4.46 -9.28
C GLU A 536 30.88 -5.47 -9.17
N CYS A 537 31.17 -6.71 -8.80
CA CYS A 537 30.18 -7.76 -8.62
C CYS A 537 29.40 -7.64 -7.31
N ALA A 538 30.06 -7.22 -6.23
CA ALA A 538 29.48 -7.16 -4.90
C ALA A 538 28.14 -6.41 -4.86
N LEU A 539 27.16 -6.95 -4.15
CA LEU A 539 25.87 -6.33 -3.92
C LEU A 539 25.92 -5.47 -2.66
N TYR A 540 25.20 -4.36 -2.67
CA TYR A 540 24.93 -3.53 -1.49
C TYR A 540 23.44 -3.63 -1.18
N GLY A 541 23.10 -4.02 0.05
CA GLY A 541 21.71 -4.27 0.39
C GLY A 541 21.50 -4.56 1.87
N THR A 542 20.22 -4.62 2.23
CA THR A 542 19.75 -5.06 3.54
C THR A 542 19.03 -6.38 3.35
N TRP A 543 19.43 -7.39 4.10
CA TRP A 543 18.90 -8.76 4.01
C TRP A 543 18.59 -9.30 5.40
N THR A 544 17.86 -10.40 5.45
CA THR A 544 17.77 -11.20 6.68
C THR A 544 19.03 -12.05 6.83
N SER A 545 19.43 -12.37 8.05
CA SER A 545 20.60 -13.24 8.29
C SER A 545 20.45 -14.65 7.72
N VAL A 546 19.24 -15.10 7.42
CA VAL A 546 18.99 -16.38 6.73
C VAL A 546 19.41 -16.34 5.25
N GLU A 547 19.44 -15.16 4.64
CA GLU A 547 19.82 -14.98 3.24
C GLU A 547 21.33 -14.72 3.05
N VAL A 548 22.00 -14.25 4.10
CA VAL A 548 23.42 -13.87 4.14
C VAL A 548 24.23 -15.03 4.68
#